data_AF-A0A3G8LXA6-F1
#
_entry.id   AF-A0A3G8LXA6-F1
#
_cell.length_a   1.000
_cell.length_b   1.000
_cell.length_c   1.000
_cell.angle_alpha   90.00
_cell.angle_beta   90.00
_cell.angle_gamma   90.00
#
_symmetry.space_group_name_H-M   'P 1'
#
loop_
_entity.id
_entity.type
_entity.pdbx_description
1 polymer ?
#
loop_
_entity_poly.entity_id
_entity_poly.type
_entity_poly.pdbx_seq_one_letter_code
_entity_poly.pdbx_strand_id
1 'polypeptide(L)'
;MSTKEYVYEDNNSDFALFQEITFDDENNNPAVLQIDNASNFSVFSHKLMSDSDKVSSQLIAEIPADEFDKIAIEWCKKRKLHGALGGPVGLEFGSPDCKYD
;
A
#
# COMPACT_ATOMS: atom_id res chain seq x y z
N MET A 1 7.96 11.68 18.76
CA MET A 1 8.17 10.30 18.27
C MET A 1 7.23 10.11 17.09
N SER A 2 7.72 9.62 15.96
CA SER A 2 6.87 9.31 14.81
C SER A 2 6.12 8.01 15.10
N THR A 3 4.81 7.98 14.86
CA THR A 3 3.95 6.79 14.99
C THR A 3 3.91 5.95 13.72
N LYS A 4 4.61 6.37 12.66
CA LYS A 4 4.60 5.64 11.38
C LYS A 4 5.46 4.37 11.44
N GLU A 5 4.86 3.25 11.05
CA GLU A 5 5.55 2.02 10.71
C GLU A 5 5.59 1.89 9.18
N TYR A 6 6.76 2.10 8.59
CA TYR A 6 6.95 1.96 7.15
C TYR A 6 6.94 0.49 6.73
N VAL A 7 6.15 0.20 5.71
CA VAL A 7 6.11 -1.07 4.98
C VAL A 7 6.98 -0.99 3.73
N TYR A 8 6.98 0.16 3.06
CA TYR A 8 7.84 0.48 1.94
C TYR A 8 8.34 1.92 2.08
N GLU A 9 9.65 2.10 2.04
CA GLU A 9 10.33 3.39 2.00
C GLU A 9 11.64 3.19 1.23
N ASP A 10 11.75 3.82 0.06
CA ASP A 10 12.99 3.88 -0.71
C ASP A 10 13.44 5.34 -0.81
N ASN A 11 14.67 5.62 -0.39
CA ASN A 11 15.23 6.97 -0.39
C ASN A 11 15.33 7.59 -1.80
N ASN A 12 15.23 6.78 -2.85
CA ASN A 12 15.22 7.22 -4.24
C ASN A 12 13.82 7.21 -4.87
N SER A 13 12.80 6.83 -4.11
CA SER A 13 11.42 6.77 -4.58
C SER A 13 10.61 7.89 -3.94
N ASP A 14 9.74 8.51 -4.74
CA ASP A 14 8.75 9.44 -4.21
C ASP A 14 7.55 8.71 -3.56
N PHE A 15 7.57 7.38 -3.48
CA PHE A 15 6.47 6.56 -2.99
C PHE A 15 6.83 5.90 -1.66
N ALA A 16 5.92 5.99 -0.68
CA ALA A 16 6.05 5.30 0.60
C ALA A 16 4.73 4.67 1.03
N LEU A 17 4.80 3.48 1.61
CA LEU A 17 3.66 2.79 2.21
C LEU A 17 3.93 2.64 3.71
N PHE A 18 3.01 3.10 4.55
CA PHE A 18 3.13 2.93 5.99
C PHE A 18 1.78 2.65 6.65
N GLN A 19 1.83 2.18 7.89
CA GLN A 19 0.69 2.11 8.80
C GLN A 19 0.98 2.98 10.03
N GLU A 20 -0.05 3.58 10.60
CA GLU A 20 0.09 4.26 11.89
C GLU A 20 0.09 3.21 13.01
N ILE A 21 1.08 3.24 13.90
CA ILE A 21 1.14 2.39 15.08
C ILE A 21 0.14 2.94 16.11
N THR A 22 -0.89 2.15 16.38
CA THR A 22 -1.79 2.36 17.51
C THR A 22 -1.38 1.46 18.67
N PHE A 23 -1.81 1.80 19.88
CA PHE A 23 -1.57 0.97 21.08
C PHE A 23 -2.42 -0.31 21.11
N ASP A 24 -3.07 -0.66 20.00
CA ASP A 24 -4.00 -1.79 19.89
C ASP A 24 -3.28 -3.00 19.29
N ASP A 25 -3.42 -4.16 19.94
CA ASP A 25 -2.58 -5.35 19.68
C ASP A 25 -2.84 -6.00 18.30
N GLU A 26 -3.96 -5.69 17.64
CA GLU A 26 -4.35 -6.31 16.38
C GLU A 26 -3.71 -5.68 15.13
N ASN A 27 -2.95 -4.57 15.26
CA ASN A 27 -2.31 -3.78 14.19
C ASN A 27 -3.03 -3.85 12.82
N ASN A 28 -4.35 -3.68 12.83
CA ASN A 28 -5.19 -3.63 11.63
C ASN A 28 -5.37 -2.20 11.13
N ASN A 29 -4.36 -1.37 11.37
CA ASN A 29 -4.36 0.03 11.00
C ASN A 29 -4.44 0.17 9.47
N PRO A 30 -5.15 1.19 8.95
CA PRO A 30 -5.23 1.41 7.52
C PRO A 30 -3.85 1.53 6.86
N ALA A 31 -3.71 0.98 5.66
CA ALA A 31 -2.54 1.24 4.83
C ALA A 31 -2.61 2.67 4.28
N VAL A 32 -1.53 3.43 4.42
CA VAL A 32 -1.42 4.80 3.92
C VAL A 32 -0.34 4.85 2.86
N LEU A 33 -0.76 5.14 1.63
CA LEU A 33 0.15 5.39 0.50
C LEU A 33 0.44 6.89 0.42
N GLN A 34 1.70 7.25 0.63
CA GLN A 34 2.22 8.60 0.41
C GLN A 34 2.90 8.65 -0.96
N ILE A 35 2.55 9.66 -1.74
CA ILE A 35 3.13 9.92 -3.06
C ILE A 35 3.59 11.37 -3.06
N ASP A 36 4.89 11.57 -2.98
CA ASP A 36 5.53 12.86 -3.15
C ASP A 36 5.65 13.16 -4.66
N ASN A 37 5.63 14.44 -5.05
CA ASN A 37 5.82 14.87 -6.45
C ASN A 37 4.94 14.15 -7.50
N ALA A 38 3.71 13.74 -7.15
CA ALA A 38 2.83 12.97 -8.03
C ALA A 38 2.63 13.65 -9.40
N SER A 39 3.04 12.95 -10.47
CA SER A 39 3.02 13.48 -11.84
C SER A 39 1.60 13.64 -12.40
N ASN A 40 0.70 12.71 -12.07
CA ASN A 40 -0.70 12.75 -12.50
C ASN A 40 -1.61 12.24 -11.38
N PHE A 41 -2.47 13.12 -10.86
CA PHE A 41 -3.50 12.75 -9.88
C PHE A 41 -4.76 13.58 -10.08
N SER A 42 -5.89 13.04 -9.65
CA SER A 42 -7.21 13.68 -9.68
C SER A 42 -7.98 13.34 -8.41
N VAL A 43 -8.58 14.36 -7.80
CA VAL A 43 -9.44 14.21 -6.62
C VAL A 43 -10.85 14.63 -7.00
N PHE A 44 -11.79 13.72 -6.86
CA PHE A 44 -13.21 13.97 -7.05
C PHE A 44 -13.90 13.90 -5.71
N SER A 45 -14.68 14.92 -5.35
CA SER A 45 -15.57 14.84 -4.19
C SER A 45 -16.97 15.17 -4.64
N HIS A 46 -17.89 14.24 -4.42
CA HIS A 46 -19.29 14.36 -4.78
C HIS A 46 -20.13 14.27 -3.51
N LYS A 47 -20.96 15.29 -3.28
CA LYS A 47 -21.97 15.25 -2.24
C LYS A 47 -23.19 14.54 -2.81
N LEU A 48 -23.50 13.33 -2.33
CA LEU A 48 -24.72 12.63 -2.73
C LEU A 48 -25.90 13.31 -2.06
N MET A 49 -26.79 13.92 -2.84
CA MET A 49 -28.08 14.40 -2.37
C MET A 49 -29.01 13.19 -2.15
N SER A 50 -28.85 12.51 -1.03
CA SER A 50 -29.75 11.46 -0.54
C SER A 50 -29.86 11.59 0.98
N ASP A 51 -30.96 11.09 1.58
CA ASP A 51 -31.36 11.30 2.98
C ASP A 51 -30.27 11.02 4.04
N SER A 52 -29.19 10.32 3.68
CA SER A 52 -27.94 10.32 4.44
C SER A 52 -26.93 11.21 3.72
N ASP A 53 -26.52 12.30 4.36
CA ASP A 53 -25.57 13.34 3.92
C ASP A 53 -24.15 12.76 3.69
N LYS A 54 -24.03 11.75 2.81
CA LYS A 54 -22.81 11.01 2.52
C LYS A 54 -22.02 11.73 1.43
N VAL A 55 -20.79 12.07 1.77
CA VAL A 55 -19.81 12.56 0.81
C VAL A 55 -19.05 11.36 0.27
N SER A 56 -19.10 11.13 -1.05
CA SER A 56 -18.23 10.17 -1.72
C SER A 56 -17.03 10.90 -2.30
N SER A 57 -15.83 10.52 -1.88
CA SER A 57 -14.59 11.04 -2.42
C SER A 57 -13.84 9.94 -3.16
N GLN A 58 -13.24 10.28 -4.30
CA GLN A 58 -12.41 9.41 -5.12
C GLN A 58 -11.06 10.09 -5.36
N LEU A 59 -9.98 9.33 -5.16
CA LEU A 59 -8.62 9.71 -5.54
C LEU A 59 -8.18 8.79 -6.68
N ILE A 60 -7.66 9.37 -7.74
CA ILE A 60 -7.01 8.67 -8.85
C ILE A 60 -5.58 9.21 -8.91
N ALA A 61 -4.58 8.34 -8.89
CA ALA A 61 -3.18 8.71 -9.02
C ALA A 61 -2.46 7.68 -9.88
N GLU A 62 -1.54 8.14 -10.72
CA GLU A 62 -0.66 7.26 -11.48
C GLU A 62 0.56 6.88 -10.63
N ILE A 63 0.87 5.59 -10.62
CA ILE A 63 2.04 5.02 -9.97
C ILE A 63 2.75 4.18 -11.03
N PRO A 64 4.07 4.33 -11.24
CA PRO A 64 4.83 3.44 -12.10
C PRO A 64 4.61 1.98 -11.71
N ALA A 65 4.40 1.11 -12.70
CA ALA A 65 4.02 -0.28 -12.45
C ALA A 65 5.07 -1.04 -11.63
N ASP A 66 6.36 -0.78 -11.89
CA ASP A 66 7.49 -1.36 -11.17
C ASP A 66 7.56 -0.91 -9.71
N GLU A 67 7.24 0.35 -9.41
CA GLU A 67 7.09 0.83 -8.03
C GLU A 67 5.90 0.19 -7.34
N PHE A 68 4.75 0.11 -8.03
CA PHE A 68 3.55 -0.52 -7.47
C PHE A 68 3.77 -2.01 -7.15
N ASP A 69 4.50 -2.73 -8.01
CA ASP A 69 4.87 -4.14 -7.78
C ASP A 69 5.71 -4.29 -6.50
N LYS A 70 6.70 -3.43 -6.28
CA LYS A 70 7.53 -3.43 -5.05
C LYS A 70 6.66 -3.18 -3.82
N ILE A 71 5.79 -2.16 -3.87
CA ILE A 71 4.88 -1.80 -2.78
C ILE A 71 3.94 -2.98 -2.47
N ALA A 72 3.37 -3.61 -3.49
CA ALA A 72 2.45 -4.73 -3.34
C ALA A 72 3.14 -5.95 -2.72
N ILE A 73 4.36 -6.29 -3.18
CA ILE A 73 5.14 -7.39 -2.63
C ILE A 73 5.42 -7.17 -1.13
N GLU A 74 5.92 -6.00 -0.76
CA GLU A 74 6.24 -5.71 0.66
C GLU A 74 4.98 -5.69 1.54
N TRP A 75 3.85 -5.19 1.03
CA TRP A 75 2.57 -5.27 1.73
C TRP A 75 2.12 -6.72 1.97
N CYS A 76 2.17 -7.56 0.93
CA CYS A 76 1.76 -8.96 1.03
C CYS A 76 2.66 -9.74 2.00
N LYS A 77 3.97 -9.47 2.02
CA LYS A 77 4.91 -10.04 3.00
C LYS A 77 4.60 -9.58 4.42
N LYS A 78 4.43 -8.27 4.64
CA LYS A 78 4.08 -7.68 5.95
C LYS A 78 2.83 -8.32 6.54
N ARG A 79 1.80 -8.53 5.71
CA ARG A 79 0.52 -9.15 6.09
C ARG A 79 0.53 -10.68 6.06
N LYS A 80 1.66 -11.31 5.71
CA LYS A 80 1.84 -12.77 5.61
C LYS A 80 0.80 -13.45 4.70
N LEU A 81 0.52 -12.87 3.54
CA LEU A 81 -0.53 -13.31 2.62
C LEU A 81 -0.14 -14.46 1.68
N HIS A 82 1.05 -15.06 1.84
CA HIS A 82 1.55 -16.17 1.02
C HIS A 82 0.55 -17.34 0.91
N GLY A 83 -0.18 -17.66 2.00
CA GLY A 83 -1.19 -18.72 1.98
C GLY A 83 -2.39 -18.40 1.08
N ALA A 84 -2.80 -17.13 1.01
CA ALA A 84 -3.89 -16.68 0.13
C ALA A 84 -3.45 -16.60 -1.35
N LEU A 85 -2.16 -16.36 -1.59
CA LEU A 85 -1.57 -16.28 -2.93
C LEU A 85 -1.10 -17.64 -3.47
N GLY A 86 -1.22 -18.72 -2.67
CA GLY A 86 -0.88 -20.08 -3.09
C GLY A 86 0.61 -20.39 -3.11
N GLY A 87 1.45 -19.55 -2.50
CA GLY A 87 2.90 -19.71 -2.50
C GLY A 87 3.67 -18.50 -1.99
N PRO A 88 5.02 -18.54 -2.06
CA PRO A 88 5.88 -17.42 -1.67
C PRO A 88 5.61 -16.16 -2.49
N VAL A 89 5.91 -14.98 -1.93
CA VAL A 89 5.60 -13.69 -2.56
C VAL A 89 6.89 -13.01 -3.05
N GLY A 90 6.96 -12.68 -4.33
CA GLY A 90 8.15 -12.09 -4.94
C GLY A 90 9.26 -13.13 -5.14
N LEU A 91 10.52 -12.74 -4.95
CA LEU A 91 11.71 -13.58 -5.15
C LEU A 91 12.07 -14.44 -3.93
N GLU A 92 11.09 -14.82 -3.11
CA GLU A 92 11.31 -15.68 -1.95
C GLU A 92 11.66 -17.12 -2.37
N PHE A 93 12.38 -17.83 -1.50
CA PHE A 93 12.76 -19.23 -1.73
C PHE A 93 11.53 -20.09 -2.01
N GLY A 94 11.55 -20.84 -3.13
CA GLY A 94 10.40 -21.62 -3.62
C GLY A 94 9.43 -20.87 -4.53
N SER A 95 9.70 -19.59 -4.85
CA SER A 95 8.98 -18.85 -5.90
C SER A 95 9.42 -19.29 -7.30
N PRO A 96 8.52 -19.34 -8.32
CA PRO A 96 8.89 -19.67 -9.70
C PRO A 96 10.00 -18.79 -10.30
N ASP A 97 10.10 -17.55 -9.82
CA ASP A 97 11.07 -16.56 -10.29
C ASP A 97 12.32 -16.47 -9.39
N CYS A 98 12.42 -17.30 -8.33
CA CYS A 98 13.59 -17.30 -7.46
C CYS A 98 14.81 -17.84 -8.22
N LYS A 99 15.90 -17.07 -8.23
CA LYS A 99 17.14 -17.42 -8.96
C LYS A 99 18.01 -18.46 -8.22
N TYR A 100 17.56 -18.89 -7.04
CA TYR A 100 18.27 -19.80 -6.17
C TYR A 100 17.33 -20.97 -5.86
N ASP A 101 17.66 -22.14 -6.42
CA ASP A 101 17.06 -23.43 -6.07
C ASP A 101 17.63 -23.98 -4.75
#